data_AF-A0A1Q3WDC5-F1
#
_entry.id   AF-A0A1Q3WDC5-F1
#
_cell.length_a   1.000
_cell.length_b   1.000
_cell.length_c   1.000
_cell.angle_alpha   90.00
_cell.angle_beta   90.00
_cell.angle_gamma   90.00
#
_symmetry.space_group_name_H-M   'P 1'
#
loop_
_entity.id
_entity.type
_entity.pdbx_description
1 polymer ?
#
loop_
_entity_poly.entity_id
_entity_poly.type
_entity_poly.pdbx_seq_one_letter_code
_entity_poly.pdbx_strand_id
1 'polypeptide(L)'
;MAIASRVQLKKAFEKGAIPTQQDFSNLIDSMIHKQEDGLISEDDGLRLSPKGSDTRLLSFFDNLSDFKPTWAIEQYPKNSPEFGLNLVDQQGESKLFIRYDGNVGIGTINPSTKLDINGNTSMHGRRGTYMAGQVPGDGSWYTITPQLNQCHAFEIIAKISKPGRGLHAMLHAFALSTFKGSKSKITKSHAYYNSFRDKIDLRWAGTNFNYYLQIKTKRNYGAGNMISYYITNLWWEGDEDIVKEN
;
A
#
# COMPACT_ATOMS: atom_id res chain seq x y z
N MET A 1 3.87 -37.57 -9.88
CA MET A 1 3.19 -38.00 -8.63
C MET A 1 3.82 -39.32 -8.22
N ALA A 2 4.41 -39.39 -7.02
CA ALA A 2 5.45 -40.35 -6.66
C ALA A 2 5.06 -41.83 -6.89
N ILE A 3 5.96 -42.56 -7.58
CA ILE A 3 5.77 -43.98 -7.95
C ILE A 3 5.97 -44.91 -6.73
N ALA A 4 6.71 -44.48 -5.70
CA ALA A 4 6.93 -45.23 -4.45
C ALA A 4 6.89 -44.33 -3.20
N SER A 5 6.43 -44.87 -2.07
CA SER A 5 6.40 -44.13 -0.80
C SER A 5 7.80 -43.96 -0.20
N ARG A 6 8.01 -42.89 0.59
CA ARG A 6 9.29 -42.66 1.30
C ARG A 6 9.67 -43.81 2.24
N VAL A 7 8.69 -44.55 2.77
CA VAL A 7 8.93 -45.72 3.63
C VAL A 7 9.50 -46.88 2.82
N GLN A 8 8.92 -47.16 1.64
CA GLN A 8 9.41 -48.19 0.72
C GLN A 8 10.81 -47.85 0.21
N LEU A 9 11.03 -46.59 -0.20
CA LEU A 9 12.36 -46.11 -0.62
C LEU A 9 13.37 -46.30 0.52
N LYS A 10 13.09 -45.84 1.74
CA LYS A 10 14.03 -46.01 2.87
C LYS A 10 14.39 -47.46 3.16
N LYS A 11 13.43 -48.39 3.04
CA LYS A 11 13.67 -49.82 3.24
C LYS A 11 14.57 -50.43 2.15
N ALA A 12 14.37 -50.02 0.90
CA ALA A 12 15.21 -50.49 -0.22
C ALA A 12 16.67 -50.06 -0.10
N PHE A 13 16.96 -48.98 0.64
CA PHE A 13 18.30 -48.41 0.83
C PHE A 13 18.82 -48.53 2.28
N GLU A 14 18.30 -49.45 3.09
CA GLU A 14 18.77 -49.66 4.46
C GLU A 14 20.11 -50.41 4.52
N LYS A 15 20.81 -50.35 5.66
CA LYS A 15 22.12 -50.98 5.82
C LYS A 15 22.00 -52.50 5.60
N GLY A 16 22.72 -53.00 4.59
CA GLY A 16 22.73 -54.42 4.23
C GLY A 16 21.71 -54.80 3.14
N ALA A 17 20.82 -53.88 2.74
CA ALA A 17 20.01 -54.06 1.54
C ALA A 17 20.88 -53.88 0.28
N ILE A 18 20.51 -54.59 -0.79
CA ILE A 18 21.10 -54.46 -2.12
C ILE A 18 20.01 -53.87 -3.04
N PRO A 19 19.98 -52.54 -3.27
CA PRO A 19 18.96 -51.91 -4.09
C PRO A 19 19.03 -52.43 -5.53
N THR A 20 17.88 -52.68 -6.13
CA THR A 20 17.74 -53.10 -7.53
C THR A 20 17.75 -51.90 -8.47
N GLN A 21 17.92 -52.14 -9.77
CA GLN A 21 17.74 -51.10 -10.80
C GLN A 21 16.38 -50.40 -10.68
N GLN A 22 15.31 -51.14 -10.36
CA GLN A 22 13.99 -50.57 -10.18
C GLN A 22 13.92 -49.65 -8.95
N ASP A 23 14.64 -49.97 -7.87
CA ASP A 23 14.70 -49.11 -6.67
C ASP A 23 15.41 -47.78 -6.97
N PHE A 24 16.44 -47.81 -7.82
CA PHE A 24 17.09 -46.60 -8.32
C PHE A 24 16.16 -45.79 -9.23
N SER A 25 15.43 -46.43 -10.16
CA SER A 25 14.41 -45.74 -10.98
C SER A 25 13.38 -45.07 -10.10
N ASN A 26 12.80 -45.82 -9.15
CA ASN A 26 11.79 -45.30 -8.23
C ASN A 26 12.31 -44.14 -7.39
N LEU A 27 13.59 -44.15 -6.99
CA LEU A 27 14.22 -43.05 -6.27
C LEU A 27 14.36 -41.81 -7.17
N ILE A 28 14.90 -41.97 -8.38
CA ILE A 28 15.10 -40.89 -9.36
C ILE A 28 13.76 -40.24 -9.71
N ASP A 29 12.76 -41.05 -10.05
CA ASP A 29 11.42 -40.59 -10.46
C ASP A 29 10.60 -39.98 -9.30
N SER A 30 11.02 -40.22 -8.05
CA SER A 30 10.43 -39.61 -6.85
C SER A 30 11.15 -38.35 -6.38
N MET A 31 12.30 -38.00 -6.99
CA MET A 31 13.03 -36.77 -6.72
C MET A 31 12.61 -35.67 -7.70
N ILE A 32 12.87 -34.42 -7.29
CA ILE A 32 12.67 -33.25 -8.13
C ILE A 32 13.93 -33.05 -8.98
N HIS A 33 13.80 -33.10 -10.30
CA HIS A 33 14.89 -32.87 -11.25
C HIS A 33 14.89 -31.41 -11.72
N LYS A 34 15.90 -30.64 -11.31
CA LYS A 34 15.94 -29.19 -11.54
C LYS A 34 15.74 -28.78 -13.00
N GLN A 35 16.25 -29.56 -13.95
CA GLN A 35 16.18 -29.26 -15.39
C GLN A 35 14.90 -29.72 -16.07
N GLU A 36 14.35 -30.85 -15.65
CA GLU A 36 13.17 -31.42 -16.30
C GLU A 36 11.88 -30.91 -15.65
N ASP A 37 11.91 -30.63 -14.35
CA ASP A 37 10.79 -30.06 -13.60
C ASP A 37 10.73 -28.53 -13.68
N GLY A 38 11.55 -27.90 -14.53
CA GLY A 38 11.51 -26.46 -14.79
C GLY A 38 11.98 -25.57 -13.63
N LEU A 39 12.82 -26.08 -12.73
CA LEU A 39 13.37 -25.36 -11.58
C LEU A 39 14.79 -24.79 -11.83
N ILE A 40 15.22 -24.66 -13.09
CA ILE A 40 16.48 -23.99 -13.41
C ILE A 40 16.25 -22.48 -13.44
N SER A 41 16.97 -21.76 -12.60
CA SER A 41 17.15 -20.32 -12.76
C SER A 41 18.53 -20.04 -13.31
N GLU A 42 18.62 -19.55 -14.55
CA GLU A 42 19.83 -18.83 -14.99
C GLU A 42 19.60 -17.31 -14.87
N ASP A 43 18.44 -16.78 -15.26
CA ASP A 43 18.14 -15.33 -15.14
C ASP A 43 16.80 -14.96 -14.43
N ASP A 44 15.83 -15.87 -14.34
CA ASP A 44 14.43 -15.53 -13.93
C ASP A 44 13.90 -16.23 -12.66
N GLY A 45 14.76 -16.88 -11.88
CA GLY A 45 14.32 -17.61 -10.67
C GLY A 45 13.43 -18.82 -10.98
N LEU A 46 12.44 -19.09 -10.10
CA LEU A 46 11.46 -20.17 -10.27
C LEU A 46 10.39 -19.77 -11.30
N ARG A 47 10.32 -20.48 -12.42
CA ARG A 47 9.29 -20.28 -13.44
C ARG A 47 8.12 -21.22 -13.22
N LEU A 48 6.92 -20.65 -13.07
CA LEU A 48 5.66 -21.40 -13.02
C LEU A 48 4.79 -20.96 -14.20
N SER A 49 4.33 -21.91 -14.99
CA SER A 49 3.34 -21.68 -16.04
C SER A 49 2.23 -22.70 -15.87
N PRO A 50 0.95 -22.30 -15.96
CA PRO A 50 -0.14 -23.26 -16.01
C PRO A 50 0.01 -24.13 -17.26
N LYS A 51 -0.53 -25.35 -17.20
CA LYS A 51 -0.52 -26.28 -18.34
C LYS A 51 -1.91 -26.33 -18.98
N GLY A 52 -1.96 -26.21 -20.31
CA GLY A 52 -3.21 -26.30 -21.07
C GLY A 52 -4.13 -25.10 -20.80
N SER A 53 -5.39 -25.37 -20.44
CA SER A 53 -6.39 -24.35 -20.13
C SER A 53 -6.52 -24.02 -18.64
N ASP A 54 -5.68 -24.62 -17.78
CA ASP A 54 -5.66 -24.28 -16.36
C ASP A 54 -5.05 -22.88 -16.18
N THR A 55 -5.43 -22.19 -15.11
CA THR A 55 -4.91 -20.87 -14.74
C THR A 55 -4.08 -20.93 -13.47
N ARG A 56 -4.06 -22.10 -12.81
CA ARG A 56 -3.44 -22.30 -11.51
C ARG A 56 -1.94 -22.48 -11.59
N LEU A 57 -1.24 -21.69 -10.79
CA LEU A 57 0.20 -21.74 -10.60
C LEU A 57 0.58 -22.52 -9.35
N LEU A 58 -0.12 -22.27 -8.24
CA LEU A 58 0.21 -22.85 -6.94
C LEU A 58 -1.04 -23.09 -6.09
N SER A 59 -1.06 -24.19 -5.35
CA SER A 59 -2.16 -24.57 -4.45
C SER A 59 -1.65 -24.73 -3.03
N PHE A 60 -2.39 -24.22 -2.06
CA PHE A 60 -2.11 -24.36 -0.63
C PHE A 60 -3.26 -25.10 0.03
N PHE A 61 -2.94 -26.22 0.67
CA PHE A 61 -3.89 -27.07 1.38
C PHE A 61 -3.66 -26.92 2.88
N ASP A 62 -4.73 -26.84 3.65
CA ASP A 62 -4.65 -26.96 5.12
C ASP A 62 -4.31 -28.41 5.50
N ASN A 63 -4.94 -29.38 4.84
CA ASN A 63 -4.60 -30.80 4.93
C ASN A 63 -4.39 -31.45 3.55
N LEU A 64 -3.38 -32.31 3.44
CA LEU A 64 -3.08 -33.06 2.21
C LEU A 64 -4.20 -34.02 1.79
N SER A 65 -5.11 -34.38 2.71
CA SER A 65 -6.30 -35.18 2.39
C SER A 65 -7.47 -34.36 1.82
N ASP A 66 -7.39 -33.03 1.82
CA ASP A 66 -8.49 -32.19 1.36
C ASP A 66 -8.66 -32.31 -0.16
N PHE A 67 -9.92 -32.38 -0.61
CA PHE A 67 -10.24 -32.45 -2.04
C PHE A 67 -10.05 -31.13 -2.79
N LYS A 68 -9.95 -30.01 -2.07
CA LYS A 68 -9.79 -28.66 -2.63
C LYS A 68 -8.77 -27.87 -1.83
N PRO A 69 -7.95 -27.04 -2.48
CA PRO A 69 -7.03 -26.17 -1.77
C PRO A 69 -7.78 -25.09 -0.98
N THR A 70 -7.19 -24.70 0.15
CA THR A 70 -7.66 -23.58 0.97
C THR A 70 -7.40 -22.24 0.27
N TRP A 71 -6.25 -22.13 -0.40
CA TRP A 71 -5.86 -20.97 -1.19
C TRP A 71 -5.17 -21.42 -2.49
N ALA A 72 -5.29 -20.62 -3.54
CA ALA A 72 -4.51 -20.82 -4.74
C ALA A 72 -4.01 -19.49 -5.33
N ILE A 73 -2.89 -19.56 -6.05
CA ILE A 73 -2.41 -18.49 -6.90
C ILE A 73 -2.73 -18.86 -8.34
N GLU A 74 -3.42 -17.97 -9.02
CA GLU A 74 -3.88 -18.10 -10.41
C GLU A 74 -3.50 -16.85 -11.21
N GLN A 75 -3.47 -16.97 -12.55
CA GLN A 75 -3.15 -15.82 -13.42
C GLN A 75 -4.36 -15.03 -13.88
N TYR A 76 -5.52 -15.67 -13.90
CA TYR A 76 -6.78 -15.10 -14.35
C TYR A 76 -7.81 -15.26 -13.26
N PRO A 77 -8.51 -14.18 -12.87
CA PRO A 77 -9.69 -14.32 -12.04
C PRO A 77 -10.76 -15.15 -12.74
N LYS A 78 -11.52 -15.87 -11.92
CA LYS A 78 -12.63 -16.71 -12.37
C LYS A 78 -13.58 -15.93 -13.28
N ASN A 79 -13.87 -16.49 -14.46
CA ASN A 79 -14.74 -15.90 -15.48
C ASN A 79 -14.33 -14.48 -15.94
N SER A 80 -13.04 -14.15 -15.88
CA SER A 80 -12.52 -12.84 -16.29
C SER A 80 -11.39 -12.97 -17.31
N PRO A 81 -11.32 -12.08 -18.33
CA PRO A 81 -10.15 -11.99 -19.20
C PRO A 81 -8.99 -11.21 -18.55
N GLU A 82 -9.21 -10.58 -17.39
CA GLU A 82 -8.18 -9.85 -16.66
C GLU A 82 -7.01 -10.76 -16.29
N PHE A 83 -5.80 -10.25 -16.41
CA PHE A 83 -4.57 -11.01 -16.18
C PHE A 83 -3.71 -10.33 -15.11
N GLY A 84 -3.09 -11.13 -14.26
CA GLY A 84 -2.23 -10.64 -13.19
C GLY A 84 -1.87 -11.71 -12.17
N LEU A 85 -1.46 -11.30 -10.98
CA LEU A 85 -1.26 -12.20 -9.84
C LEU A 85 -2.55 -12.24 -8.99
N ASN A 86 -3.25 -13.36 -9.01
CA ASN A 86 -4.54 -13.51 -8.34
C ASN A 86 -4.47 -14.53 -7.20
N LEU A 87 -4.75 -14.09 -5.97
CA LEU A 87 -4.91 -14.96 -4.82
C LEU A 87 -6.41 -15.25 -4.62
N VAL A 88 -6.78 -16.52 -4.69
CA VAL A 88 -8.17 -16.99 -4.59
C VAL A 88 -8.40 -17.87 -3.37
N ASP A 89 -9.62 -17.82 -2.84
CA ASP A 89 -10.09 -18.73 -1.81
C ASP A 89 -10.48 -20.11 -2.38
N GLN A 90 -10.96 -20.99 -1.51
CA GLN A 90 -11.44 -22.34 -1.86
C GLN A 90 -12.59 -22.35 -2.89
N GLN A 91 -13.34 -21.25 -3.04
CA GLN A 91 -14.42 -21.10 -4.02
C GLN A 91 -13.94 -20.57 -5.38
N GLY A 92 -12.65 -20.23 -5.49
CA GLY A 92 -12.05 -19.59 -6.66
C GLY A 92 -12.35 -18.10 -6.76
N GLU A 93 -12.82 -17.48 -5.68
CA GLU A 93 -13.13 -16.06 -5.66
C GLU A 93 -11.86 -15.26 -5.33
N SER A 94 -11.59 -14.23 -6.13
CA SER A 94 -10.43 -13.35 -5.93
C SER A 94 -10.55 -12.58 -4.61
N LYS A 95 -9.50 -12.65 -3.78
CA LYS A 95 -9.38 -11.87 -2.54
C LYS A 95 -8.37 -10.74 -2.66
N LEU A 96 -7.28 -11.00 -3.37
CA LEU A 96 -6.25 -10.03 -3.71
C LEU A 96 -5.87 -10.25 -5.17
N PHE A 97 -5.92 -9.18 -5.96
CA PHE A 97 -5.54 -9.20 -7.37
C PHE A 97 -4.57 -8.08 -7.66
N ILE A 98 -3.37 -8.42 -8.14
CA ILE A 98 -2.43 -7.44 -8.69
C ILE A 98 -2.55 -7.58 -10.20
N ARG A 99 -3.28 -6.65 -10.83
CA ARG A 99 -3.46 -6.63 -12.29
C ARG A 99 -2.12 -6.33 -12.98
N TYR A 100 -1.97 -6.79 -14.21
CA TYR A 100 -0.74 -6.63 -15.00
C TYR A 100 -0.25 -5.17 -15.15
N ASP A 101 -1.13 -4.18 -15.01
CA ASP A 101 -0.80 -2.74 -15.05
C ASP A 101 -0.33 -2.18 -13.68
N GLY A 102 -0.19 -3.05 -12.69
CA GLY A 102 0.27 -2.72 -11.34
C GLY A 102 -0.81 -2.20 -10.41
N ASN A 103 -2.08 -2.16 -10.82
CA ASN A 103 -3.17 -1.81 -9.92
C ASN A 103 -3.51 -3.00 -9.01
N VAL A 104 -3.72 -2.72 -7.71
CA VAL A 104 -4.02 -3.73 -6.69
C VAL A 104 -5.48 -3.63 -6.30
N GLY A 105 -6.22 -4.73 -6.48
CA GLY A 105 -7.60 -4.89 -6.01
C GLY A 105 -7.67 -5.78 -4.77
N ILE A 106 -8.41 -5.35 -3.74
CA ILE A 106 -8.81 -6.19 -2.61
C ILE A 106 -10.33 -6.36 -2.68
N GLY A 107 -10.79 -7.60 -2.90
CA GLY A 107 -12.20 -7.89 -3.13
C GLY A 107 -12.77 -7.36 -4.47
N THR A 108 -11.90 -6.90 -5.38
CA THR A 108 -12.26 -6.48 -6.75
C THR A 108 -11.17 -6.95 -7.72
N ILE A 109 -11.61 -7.34 -8.92
CA ILE A 109 -10.72 -7.76 -10.03
C ILE A 109 -10.54 -6.65 -11.07
N ASN A 110 -11.31 -5.57 -10.97
CA ASN A 110 -11.28 -4.44 -11.89
C ASN A 110 -10.88 -3.16 -11.13
N PRO A 111 -9.66 -3.09 -10.55
CA PRO A 111 -9.26 -1.92 -9.78
C PRO A 111 -9.20 -0.67 -10.69
N SER A 112 -9.91 0.38 -10.26
CA SER A 112 -10.02 1.66 -10.99
C SER A 112 -8.89 2.64 -10.64
N THR A 113 -8.18 2.39 -9.54
CA THR A 113 -7.04 3.18 -9.08
C THR A 113 -5.89 2.24 -8.66
N LYS A 114 -4.75 2.81 -8.26
CA LYS A 114 -3.56 2.03 -7.87
C LYS A 114 -3.84 1.03 -6.74
N LEU A 115 -4.72 1.39 -5.80
CA LEU A 115 -5.22 0.50 -4.76
C LEU A 115 -6.73 0.68 -4.65
N ASP A 116 -7.48 -0.34 -5.02
CA ASP A 116 -8.94 -0.35 -4.98
C ASP A 116 -9.42 -1.43 -4.00
N ILE A 117 -10.21 -1.03 -3.00
CA ILE A 117 -10.71 -1.93 -1.96
C ILE A 117 -12.23 -1.94 -2.04
N ASN A 118 -12.80 -3.06 -2.48
CA ASN A 118 -14.23 -3.28 -2.46
C ASN A 118 -14.66 -3.78 -1.07
N GLY A 119 -14.76 -2.85 -0.13
CA GLY A 119 -15.16 -3.14 1.25
C GLY A 119 -14.73 -2.05 2.23
N ASN A 120 -14.75 -2.40 3.52
CA ASN A 120 -14.36 -1.50 4.59
C ASN A 120 -12.87 -1.64 4.92
N THR A 121 -12.21 -0.52 5.22
CA THR A 121 -10.83 -0.49 5.71
C THR A 121 -10.79 -0.08 7.18
N SER A 122 -10.30 -0.98 8.04
CA SER A 122 -9.95 -0.65 9.43
C SER A 122 -8.45 -0.42 9.53
N MET A 123 -8.03 0.70 10.15
CA MET A 123 -6.63 1.07 10.26
C MET A 123 -6.32 1.58 11.67
N HIS A 124 -5.14 1.21 12.18
CA HIS A 124 -4.63 1.72 13.47
C HIS A 124 -4.42 3.24 13.45
N GLY A 125 -4.10 3.80 12.29
CA GLY A 125 -4.00 5.24 12.07
C GLY A 125 -3.72 5.59 10.62
N ARG A 126 -4.01 6.84 10.25
CA ARG A 126 -3.70 7.41 8.93
C ARG A 126 -2.76 8.59 9.08
N ARG A 127 -1.66 8.60 8.34
CA ARG A 127 -0.71 9.70 8.28
C ARG A 127 -0.65 10.24 6.87
N GLY A 128 -0.89 11.53 6.69
CA GLY A 128 -0.71 12.20 5.41
C GLY A 128 0.74 12.17 4.95
N THR A 129 0.97 11.76 3.71
CA THR A 129 2.30 11.62 3.11
C THR A 129 2.56 12.62 1.98
N TYR A 130 1.59 13.46 1.63
CA TYR A 130 1.78 14.47 0.56
C TYR A 130 2.87 15.47 0.95
N MET A 131 2.77 16.03 2.15
CA MET A 131 3.81 16.84 2.76
C MET A 131 3.87 16.52 4.26
N ALA A 132 5.07 16.41 4.79
CA ALA A 132 5.31 16.27 6.22
C ALA A 132 6.58 17.01 6.60
N GLY A 133 6.62 17.56 7.81
CA GLY A 133 7.81 18.28 8.23
C GLY A 133 7.69 18.97 9.57
N GLN A 134 8.69 19.79 9.84
CA GLN A 134 8.78 20.60 11.04
C GLN A 134 9.12 22.05 10.69
N VAL A 135 8.42 22.99 11.33
CA VAL A 135 8.73 24.43 11.23
C VAL A 135 8.79 25.05 12.62
N PRO A 136 9.56 26.14 12.84
CA PRO A 136 9.63 26.79 14.14
C PRO A 136 8.27 27.25 14.67
N GLY A 137 8.03 27.06 15.97
CA GLY A 137 6.86 27.56 16.69
C GLY A 137 7.03 28.98 17.23
N ASP A 138 7.73 29.84 16.50
CA ASP A 138 8.14 31.18 16.95
C ASP A 138 7.08 32.28 16.73
N GLY A 139 5.96 31.95 16.10
CA GLY A 139 4.89 32.87 15.75
C GLY A 139 4.97 33.45 14.32
N SER A 140 6.02 33.12 13.58
CA SER A 140 6.21 33.46 12.17
C SER A 140 5.42 32.52 11.27
N TRP A 141 5.05 32.99 10.07
CA TRP A 141 4.38 32.16 9.07
C TRP A 141 5.41 31.38 8.24
N TYR A 142 5.19 30.07 8.11
CA TYR A 142 6.02 29.18 7.30
C TYR A 142 5.17 28.50 6.23
N THR A 143 5.71 28.41 5.02
CA THR A 143 5.10 27.67 3.91
C THR A 143 5.27 26.16 4.11
N ILE A 144 4.20 25.39 3.93
CA ILE A 144 4.17 23.94 4.18
C ILE A 144 3.69 23.11 2.98
N THR A 145 3.48 23.75 1.84
CA THR A 145 3.18 23.12 0.55
C THR A 145 4.15 23.64 -0.50
N PRO A 146 4.34 22.90 -1.62
CA PRO A 146 4.92 23.51 -2.82
C PRO A 146 4.05 24.66 -3.33
N GLN A 147 4.52 25.35 -4.38
CA GLN A 147 3.72 26.32 -5.11
C GLN A 147 2.50 25.61 -5.73
N LEU A 148 1.34 26.22 -5.57
CA LEU A 148 0.06 25.75 -6.08
C LEU A 148 -0.51 26.74 -7.10
N ASN A 149 -1.18 26.20 -8.12
CA ASN A 149 -1.76 26.97 -9.23
C ASN A 149 -3.17 26.51 -9.63
N GLN A 150 -3.69 25.39 -9.09
CA GLN A 150 -4.96 24.75 -9.45
C GLN A 150 -5.90 24.61 -8.24
N CYS A 151 -7.01 23.88 -8.35
CA CYS A 151 -7.85 23.57 -7.19
C CYS A 151 -7.18 22.52 -6.28
N HIS A 152 -7.25 22.73 -4.97
CA HIS A 152 -6.69 21.78 -4.00
C HIS A 152 -7.58 21.61 -2.78
N ALA A 153 -7.59 20.38 -2.26
CA ALA A 153 -8.17 20.03 -0.98
C ALA A 153 -7.13 19.28 -0.13
N PHE A 154 -6.88 19.79 1.07
CA PHE A 154 -5.94 19.18 2.01
C PHE A 154 -6.59 18.91 3.36
N GLU A 155 -6.16 17.82 3.99
CA GLU A 155 -6.33 17.61 5.42
C GLU A 155 -4.98 17.77 6.12
N ILE A 156 -4.96 18.54 7.20
CA ILE A 156 -3.75 18.87 7.95
C ILE A 156 -3.93 18.42 9.39
N ILE A 157 -2.96 17.65 9.90
CA ILE A 157 -2.76 17.42 11.33
C ILE A 157 -1.45 18.06 11.73
N ALA A 158 -1.46 18.94 12.73
CA ALA A 158 -0.25 19.56 13.24
C ALA A 158 -0.24 19.59 14.77
N LYS A 159 0.95 19.48 15.36
CA LYS A 159 1.14 19.62 16.80
C LYS A 159 2.41 20.38 17.15
N ILE A 160 2.40 21.01 18.31
CA ILE A 160 3.59 21.55 18.97
C ILE A 160 3.47 21.33 20.46
N SER A 161 4.61 21.14 21.14
CA SER A 161 4.68 21.08 22.59
C SER A 161 5.99 21.69 23.07
N LYS A 162 5.94 22.37 24.22
CA LYS A 162 7.11 22.85 24.95
C LYS A 162 7.31 21.97 26.18
N PRO A 163 8.34 21.09 26.18
CA PRO A 163 8.64 20.25 27.33
C PRO A 163 8.84 21.07 28.62
N GLY A 164 8.43 20.52 29.75
CA GLY A 164 8.63 21.12 31.10
C GLY A 164 7.70 22.28 31.48
N ARG A 165 7.00 22.92 30.54
CA ARG A 165 5.99 23.98 30.86
C ARG A 165 4.55 23.60 30.57
N GLY A 166 4.31 22.41 30.01
CA GLY A 166 2.95 21.95 29.67
C GLY A 166 2.28 22.70 28.53
N LEU A 167 2.95 23.65 27.85
CA LEU A 167 2.38 24.37 26.72
C LEU A 167 2.32 23.46 25.49
N HIS A 168 1.13 23.24 24.95
CA HIS A 168 0.92 22.41 23.77
C HIS A 168 -0.28 22.88 22.95
N ALA A 169 -0.23 22.57 21.67
CA ALA A 169 -1.32 22.79 20.73
C ALA A 169 -1.37 21.65 19.72
N MET A 170 -2.58 21.27 19.34
CA MET A 170 -2.88 20.37 18.24
C MET A 170 -3.95 21.00 17.35
N LEU A 171 -3.79 20.81 16.06
CA LEU A 171 -4.68 21.28 15.00
C LEU A 171 -5.05 20.11 14.11
N HIS A 172 -6.35 19.97 13.85
CA HIS A 172 -6.88 19.26 12.70
C HIS A 172 -7.59 20.26 11.80
N ALA A 173 -7.32 20.26 10.50
CA ALA A 173 -7.91 21.22 9.59
C ALA A 173 -8.19 20.62 8.21
N PHE A 174 -9.22 21.15 7.56
CA PHE A 174 -9.46 20.99 6.13
C PHE A 174 -9.24 22.33 5.45
N ALA A 175 -8.34 22.36 4.48
CA ALA A 175 -8.03 23.54 3.68
C ALA A 175 -8.51 23.30 2.24
N LEU A 176 -9.50 24.10 1.82
CA LEU A 176 -10.07 24.06 0.48
C LEU A 176 -9.72 25.34 -0.27
N SER A 177 -9.26 25.18 -1.50
CA SER A 177 -8.92 26.29 -2.39
C SER A 177 -9.39 26.04 -3.82
N THR A 178 -10.03 27.05 -4.39
CA THR A 178 -10.32 27.18 -5.82
C THR A 178 -9.56 28.40 -6.32
N PHE A 179 -8.22 28.38 -6.27
CA PHE A 179 -7.31 29.54 -6.44
C PHE A 179 -7.31 30.53 -5.26
N LYS A 180 -6.21 31.25 -5.04
CA LYS A 180 -6.21 32.34 -4.04
C LYS A 180 -7.00 33.55 -4.57
N GLY A 181 -7.70 34.27 -3.70
CA GLY A 181 -8.58 35.39 -4.08
C GLY A 181 -10.04 34.97 -4.29
N SER A 182 -10.30 33.67 -4.47
CA SER A 182 -11.63 33.10 -4.28
C SER A 182 -11.98 33.02 -2.78
N LYS A 183 -13.24 32.68 -2.47
CA LYS A 183 -13.72 32.45 -1.09
C LYS A 183 -13.20 31.12 -0.51
N SER A 184 -11.90 30.85 -0.66
CA SER A 184 -11.19 29.68 -0.16
C SER A 184 -11.30 29.58 1.37
N LYS A 185 -11.64 28.39 1.88
CA LYS A 185 -11.99 28.18 3.30
C LYS A 185 -11.02 27.23 3.97
N ILE A 186 -10.63 27.57 5.19
CA ILE A 186 -9.90 26.65 6.09
C ILE A 186 -10.73 26.45 7.36
N THR A 187 -11.27 25.26 7.52
CA THR A 187 -11.96 24.84 8.75
C THR A 187 -10.94 24.25 9.70
N LYS A 188 -10.98 24.63 10.98
CA LYS A 188 -9.94 24.32 11.97
C LYS A 188 -10.61 23.83 13.25
N SER A 189 -10.13 22.70 13.76
CA SER A 189 -10.44 22.16 15.07
C SER A 189 -9.17 22.16 15.92
N HIS A 190 -9.25 22.68 17.14
CA HIS A 190 -8.09 22.86 18.01
C HIS A 190 -8.25 22.10 19.32
N ALA A 191 -7.17 21.51 19.78
CA ALA A 191 -6.95 21.18 21.19
C ALA A 191 -5.70 21.95 21.65
N TYR A 192 -5.78 22.67 22.76
CA TYR A 192 -4.71 23.55 23.21
C TYR A 192 -4.71 23.71 24.71
N TYR A 193 -3.57 24.14 25.25
CA TYR A 193 -3.32 24.15 26.69
C TYR A 193 -4.27 25.07 27.49
N ASN A 194 -4.20 26.40 27.32
CA ASN A 194 -4.93 27.32 28.18
C ASN A 194 -5.51 28.52 27.43
N SER A 195 -4.69 29.25 26.67
CA SER A 195 -5.12 30.47 26.00
C SER A 195 -5.53 30.23 24.55
N PHE A 196 -6.44 31.04 24.02
CA PHE A 196 -6.71 31.10 22.58
C PHE A 196 -5.47 31.46 21.74
N ARG A 197 -4.42 32.01 22.38
CA ARG A 197 -3.11 32.27 21.78
C ARG A 197 -2.21 31.02 21.70
N ASP A 198 -2.54 29.97 22.44
CA ASP A 198 -1.82 28.68 22.41
C ASP A 198 -2.35 27.80 21.28
N LYS A 199 -2.66 28.38 20.11
CA LYS A 199 -3.19 27.67 18.94
C LYS A 199 -2.19 27.67 17.80
N ILE A 200 -2.31 26.67 16.93
CA ILE A 200 -1.71 26.68 15.59
C ILE A 200 -2.73 27.30 14.63
N ASP A 201 -2.26 28.11 13.69
CA ASP A 201 -3.09 28.77 12.68
C ASP A 201 -2.62 28.42 11.26
N LEU A 202 -3.55 28.51 10.32
CA LEU A 202 -3.35 28.25 8.90
C LEU A 202 -3.91 29.39 8.06
N ARG A 203 -3.25 29.70 6.94
CA ARG A 203 -3.75 30.62 5.92
C ARG A 203 -3.28 30.26 4.52
N TRP A 204 -4.04 30.72 3.52
CA TRP A 204 -3.58 30.80 2.15
C TRP A 204 -2.75 32.08 1.93
N ALA A 205 -1.58 31.95 1.29
CA ALA A 205 -0.66 33.05 0.95
C ALA A 205 -0.34 33.04 -0.57
N GLY A 206 0.15 34.15 -1.16
CA GLY A 206 0.42 34.27 -2.62
C GLY A 206 -0.62 35.04 -3.47
N THR A 207 -0.80 34.68 -4.73
CA THR A 207 -1.77 35.21 -5.73
C THR A 207 -2.57 34.07 -6.39
N ASN A 208 -3.54 34.36 -7.25
CA ASN A 208 -4.51 33.37 -7.76
C ASN A 208 -3.89 32.07 -8.27
N PHE A 209 -2.81 32.15 -9.05
CA PHE A 209 -2.13 31.00 -9.68
C PHE A 209 -0.72 30.74 -9.11
N ASN A 210 -0.39 31.40 -8.00
CA ASN A 210 0.88 31.21 -7.31
C ASN A 210 0.63 31.37 -5.81
N TYR A 211 0.15 30.31 -5.19
CA TYR A 211 -0.24 30.34 -3.80
C TYR A 211 0.25 29.13 -3.01
N TYR A 212 0.18 29.26 -1.68
CA TYR A 212 0.77 28.32 -0.75
C TYR A 212 -0.09 28.21 0.50
N LEU A 213 -0.10 27.04 1.13
CA LEU A 213 -0.59 26.91 2.49
C LEU A 213 0.52 27.26 3.48
N GLN A 214 0.23 28.16 4.41
CA GLN A 214 1.14 28.54 5.48
C GLN A 214 0.60 28.17 6.85
N ILE A 215 1.52 27.86 7.77
CA ILE A 215 1.24 27.52 9.16
C ILE A 215 2.02 28.44 10.10
N LYS A 216 1.47 28.66 11.30
CA LYS A 216 2.20 29.27 12.42
C LYS A 216 1.62 28.88 13.76
N THR A 217 2.34 29.18 14.83
CA THR A 217 1.73 29.33 16.16
C THR A 217 1.17 30.75 16.34
N LYS A 218 0.09 30.91 17.12
CA LYS A 218 -0.42 32.25 17.48
C LYS A 218 0.42 32.95 18.55
N ARG A 219 1.27 32.21 19.23
CA ARG A 219 2.24 32.67 20.24
C ARG A 219 3.60 32.04 19.96
N ASN A 220 4.67 32.72 20.35
CA ASN A 220 6.02 32.17 20.33
C ASN A 220 6.22 31.11 21.45
N TYR A 221 6.58 29.88 21.08
CA TYR A 221 6.88 28.78 22.00
C TYR A 221 8.34 28.78 22.50
N GLY A 222 9.19 29.60 21.91
CA GLY A 222 10.63 29.72 22.19
C GLY A 222 11.47 28.85 21.25
N ALA A 223 12.76 29.16 21.17
CA ALA A 223 13.71 28.46 20.31
C ALA A 223 13.70 26.94 20.55
N GLY A 224 13.86 26.16 19.47
CA GLY A 224 13.88 24.70 19.49
C GLY A 224 12.51 24.01 19.58
N ASN A 225 11.42 24.75 19.74
CA ASN A 225 10.07 24.17 19.78
C ASN A 225 9.46 24.22 18.38
N MET A 226 9.22 23.05 17.80
CA MET A 226 8.81 22.91 16.40
C MET A 226 7.34 22.50 16.28
N ILE A 227 6.63 23.09 15.32
CA ILE A 227 5.37 22.57 14.81
C ILE A 227 5.71 21.37 13.92
N SER A 228 5.28 20.18 14.31
CA SER A 228 5.31 18.99 13.43
C SER A 228 3.98 18.87 12.72
N TYR A 229 3.97 18.62 11.42
CA TYR A 229 2.75 18.53 10.63
C TYR A 229 2.78 17.38 9.62
N TYR A 230 1.58 16.89 9.28
CA TYR A 230 1.30 15.97 8.19
C TYR A 230 0.16 16.54 7.35
N ILE A 231 0.31 16.48 6.02
CA ILE A 231 -0.69 16.88 5.05
C ILE A 231 -1.10 15.65 4.24
N THR A 232 -2.40 15.37 4.21
CA THR A 232 -3.01 14.44 3.27
C THR A 232 -3.55 15.25 2.10
N ASN A 233 -3.22 14.81 0.89
CA ASN A 233 -3.86 15.34 -0.31
C ASN A 233 -5.21 14.65 -0.51
N LEU A 234 -6.27 15.45 -0.59
CA LEU A 234 -7.63 14.98 -0.84
C LEU A 234 -8.08 15.25 -2.27
N TRP A 235 -7.40 16.17 -2.97
CA TRP A 235 -7.65 16.50 -4.37
C TRP A 235 -6.42 17.17 -4.99
N TRP A 236 -5.95 16.62 -6.10
CA TRP A 236 -5.01 17.28 -7.00
C TRP A 236 -5.50 17.14 -8.43
N GLU A 237 -5.35 18.23 -9.17
CA GLU A 237 -5.36 18.21 -10.63
C GLU A 237 -3.91 17.90 -11.05
N GLY A 238 -3.73 16.98 -12.00
CA GLY A 238 -2.41 16.68 -12.53
C GLY A 238 -1.98 17.77 -13.52
N ASP A 239 -0.69 17.82 -13.84
CA ASP A 239 -0.24 18.52 -15.06
C ASP A 239 -0.86 17.88 -16.34
N GLU A 240 -1.43 16.67 -16.23
CA GLU A 240 -2.06 15.91 -17.32
C GLU A 240 -3.48 16.38 -17.69
N ASP A 241 -4.16 17.18 -16.84
CA ASP A 241 -5.50 17.68 -17.13
C ASP A 241 -5.52 18.88 -18.11
N ILE A 242 -4.38 19.22 -18.74
CA ILE A 242 -4.30 20.21 -19.83
C ILE A 242 -4.63 19.59 -21.21
N VAL A 243 -4.85 18.28 -21.30
CA VAL A 243 -5.26 17.65 -22.57
C VAL A 243 -6.77 17.49 -22.63
N LYS A 244 -7.46 18.52 -23.15
CA LYS A 244 -8.59 18.49 -24.12
C LYS A 244 -9.48 19.73 -24.01
N GLU A 245 -9.05 20.83 -24.62
CA GLU A 245 -9.96 21.71 -25.35
C GLU A 245 -9.23 22.17 -26.63
N ASN A 246 -9.48 21.47 -27.73
CA ASN A 246 -9.36 22.00 -29.09
C ASN A 246 -10.79 22.24 -29.59
#